data_AF-A0A9W6GJL2-F1
#
_entry.id   AF-A0A9W6GJL2-F1
#
_cell.length_a   1.000
_cell.length_b   1.000
_cell.length_c   1.000
_cell.angle_alpha   90.00
_cell.angle_beta   90.00
_cell.angle_gamma   90.00
#
_symmetry.space_group_name_H-M   'P 1'
#
loop_
_entity.id
_entity.type
_entity.pdbx_description
1 polymer ?
#
loop_
_entity_poly.entity_id
_entity_poly.type
_entity_poly.pdbx_seq_one_letter_code
_entity_poly.pdbx_strand_id
1 'polypeptide(L)'
;MKKIVAILAVVVVSAGAFAQTMDHSAHRNMDRSGQMNHGGMMQQMNNLTPEEQAEFNALHAEQMRVKQKSMLDIKEINLKIQREMTADIPNQKNIDKLIDQRAKLKAQHQKDMLNFRLDMKEKFGIQMGGGKKCGMMG
;
A
#
# COMPACT_ATOMS: atom_id res chain seq x y z
N MET A 1 -65.72 23.21 1.23
CA MET A 1 -65.80 22.98 -0.23
C MET A 1 -64.52 23.52 -0.86
N LYS A 2 -63.54 22.63 -1.13
CA LYS A 2 -63.20 22.12 -2.48
C LYS A 2 -62.76 23.21 -3.45
N LYS A 3 -61.44 23.36 -3.63
CA LYS A 3 -60.74 23.44 -4.94
C LYS A 3 -59.29 22.95 -4.76
N ILE A 4 -59.11 21.64 -4.59
CA ILE A 4 -57.80 21.00 -4.80
C ILE A 4 -57.66 20.90 -6.32
N VAL A 5 -56.80 21.74 -6.88
CA VAL A 5 -56.47 21.72 -8.31
C VAL A 5 -55.52 20.56 -8.53
N ALA A 6 -56.05 19.51 -9.17
CA ALA A 6 -55.30 18.41 -9.73
C ALA A 6 -54.60 18.87 -11.00
N ILE A 7 -53.26 18.93 -11.01
CA ILE A 7 -52.44 18.83 -12.23
C ILE A 7 -51.18 18.02 -11.86
N LEU A 8 -51.37 16.72 -11.66
CA LEU A 8 -50.28 15.73 -11.79
C LEU A 8 -50.48 15.05 -13.14
N ALA A 9 -50.11 15.79 -14.19
CA ALA A 9 -50.07 15.28 -15.54
C ALA A 9 -48.64 15.42 -16.05
N VAL A 10 -48.02 14.27 -16.26
CA VAL A 10 -47.00 14.00 -17.28
C VAL A 10 -45.65 14.69 -17.08
N VAL A 11 -44.71 13.96 -16.45
CA VAL A 11 -43.36 13.83 -17.01
C VAL A 11 -42.93 12.37 -16.84
N VAL A 12 -43.31 11.54 -17.82
CA VAL A 12 -42.59 10.30 -18.12
C VAL A 12 -41.64 10.64 -19.26
N VAL A 13 -40.45 10.02 -19.23
CA VAL A 13 -39.41 9.98 -20.26
C VAL A 13 -38.36 11.11 -20.22
N SER A 14 -37.25 10.81 -19.54
CA SER A 14 -35.90 10.96 -20.10
C SER A 14 -34.88 10.21 -19.24
N ALA A 15 -35.08 8.90 -19.09
CA ALA A 15 -33.95 8.00 -18.80
C ALA A 15 -33.13 7.89 -20.08
N GLY A 16 -32.15 8.79 -20.26
CA GLY A 16 -31.35 8.82 -21.48
C GLY A 16 -30.49 10.07 -21.63
N ALA A 17 -29.73 10.44 -20.61
CA ALA A 17 -28.69 11.48 -20.75
C ALA A 17 -27.59 11.33 -19.69
N PHE A 18 -27.07 10.11 -19.50
CA PHE A 18 -25.77 9.85 -18.87
C PHE A 18 -25.09 8.68 -19.58
N ALA A 19 -24.92 8.80 -20.89
CA ALA A 19 -24.03 7.95 -21.66
C ALA A 19 -23.45 8.81 -22.77
N GLN A 20 -22.13 8.75 -22.94
CA GLN A 20 -21.26 9.60 -23.78
C GLN A 20 -20.91 10.91 -23.05
N THR A 21 -19.71 11.11 -22.52
CA THR A 21 -18.37 10.72 -22.97
C THR A 21 -17.46 10.57 -21.74
N MET A 22 -17.27 9.33 -21.26
CA MET A 22 -16.11 9.05 -20.43
C MET A 22 -14.92 8.83 -21.36
N ASP A 23 -14.11 9.87 -21.45
CA ASP A 23 -12.82 9.88 -22.11
C ASP A 23 -11.96 8.72 -21.56
N HIS A 24 -11.77 7.69 -22.39
CA HIS A 24 -10.96 6.51 -22.09
C HIS A 24 -9.44 6.80 -22.19
N SER A 25 -8.99 7.98 -21.77
CA SER A 25 -7.56 8.31 -21.67
C SER A 25 -6.97 8.07 -20.26
N ALA A 26 -7.75 7.57 -19.30
CA ALA A 26 -7.28 7.28 -17.94
C ALA A 26 -6.57 5.91 -17.77
N HIS A 27 -6.33 5.14 -18.85
CA HIS A 27 -5.72 3.80 -18.76
C HIS A 27 -4.20 3.77 -19.05
N ARG A 28 -3.48 4.89 -18.89
CA ARG A 28 -2.03 4.96 -19.17
C ARG A 28 -1.12 5.26 -17.98
N ASN A 29 -1.60 5.19 -16.74
CA ASN A 29 -0.75 5.44 -15.57
C ASN A 29 -0.86 4.44 -14.42
N MET A 30 -1.51 3.29 -14.60
CA MET A 30 -1.57 2.22 -13.58
C MET A 30 -0.53 1.09 -13.75
N ASP A 31 0.39 1.17 -14.70
CA ASP A 31 1.39 0.11 -14.96
C ASP A 31 2.84 0.48 -14.58
N ARG A 32 3.08 1.59 -13.87
CA ARG A 32 4.45 2.04 -13.55
C ARG A 32 4.78 2.25 -12.08
N SER A 33 3.97 1.73 -11.15
CA SER A 33 4.33 1.70 -9.72
C SER A 33 4.68 0.30 -9.19
N GLY A 34 4.49 -0.76 -9.99
CA GLY A 34 4.76 -2.15 -9.60
C GLY A 34 6.07 -2.73 -10.13
N GLN A 35 6.73 -2.08 -11.10
CA GLN A 35 7.97 -2.58 -11.68
C GLN A 35 9.17 -2.21 -10.78
N MET A 36 9.11 -2.62 -9.52
CA MET A 36 10.28 -2.69 -8.65
C MET A 36 11.25 -3.70 -9.26
N ASN A 37 12.11 -3.25 -10.17
CA ASN A 37 13.47 -3.76 -10.39
C ASN A 37 13.66 -5.30 -10.29
N HIS A 38 12.68 -6.10 -10.74
CA HIS A 38 12.71 -7.55 -10.56
C HIS A 38 13.81 -8.19 -11.41
N GLY A 39 14.23 -7.53 -12.50
CA GLY A 39 15.32 -8.01 -13.35
C GLY A 39 16.67 -8.10 -12.63
N GLY A 40 16.96 -7.18 -11.69
CA GLY A 40 18.23 -7.20 -10.96
C GLY A 40 18.30 -8.25 -9.86
N MET A 41 17.20 -8.47 -9.14
CA MET A 41 17.14 -9.46 -8.06
C MET A 41 17.07 -10.89 -8.62
N MET A 42 16.26 -11.11 -9.68
CA MET A 42 16.16 -12.42 -10.32
C MET A 42 17.48 -12.85 -10.98
N GLN A 43 18.25 -11.90 -11.55
CA GLN A 43 19.58 -12.21 -12.09
C GLN A 43 20.58 -12.60 -11.00
N GLN A 44 20.54 -11.95 -9.82
CA GLN A 44 21.43 -12.31 -8.71
C GLN A 44 21.03 -13.66 -8.07
N MET A 45 19.73 -13.98 -8.10
CA MET A 45 19.20 -15.23 -7.59
C MET A 45 19.57 -16.45 -8.46
N ASN A 46 19.80 -16.25 -9.76
CA ASN A 46 20.26 -17.31 -10.68
C ASN A 46 21.70 -17.80 -10.39
N ASN A 47 22.46 -17.06 -9.58
CA ASN A 47 23.83 -17.43 -9.20
C ASN A 47 23.88 -18.24 -7.89
N LEU A 48 22.73 -18.50 -7.26
CA LEU A 48 22.64 -19.29 -6.04
C LEU A 48 22.59 -20.79 -6.34
N THR A 49 23.18 -21.58 -5.46
CA THR A 49 22.99 -23.04 -5.43
C THR A 49 21.53 -23.40 -5.10
N PRO A 50 21.07 -24.63 -5.39
CA PRO A 50 19.72 -25.06 -5.04
C PRO A 50 19.39 -24.94 -3.54
N GLU A 51 20.38 -25.20 -2.67
CA GLU A 51 20.25 -25.08 -1.22
C GLU A 51 20.09 -23.61 -0.80
N GLU A 52 20.94 -22.72 -1.30
CA GLU A 52 20.83 -21.27 -1.06
C GLU A 52 19.53 -20.69 -1.62
N GLN A 53 19.04 -21.21 -2.73
CA GLN A 53 17.76 -20.78 -3.31
C GLN A 53 16.58 -21.17 -2.42
N ALA A 54 16.61 -22.35 -1.80
CA ALA A 54 15.60 -22.77 -0.83
C ALA A 54 15.63 -21.88 0.43
N GLU A 55 16.81 -21.59 0.97
CA GLU A 55 16.97 -20.69 2.12
C GLU A 55 16.53 -19.26 1.80
N PHE A 56 16.89 -18.74 0.63
CA PHE A 56 16.42 -17.44 0.14
C PHE A 56 14.89 -17.39 0.11
N ASN A 57 14.25 -18.41 -0.46
CA ASN A 57 12.80 -18.47 -0.59
C ASN A 57 12.12 -18.49 0.79
N ALA A 58 12.67 -19.23 1.74
CA ALA A 58 12.18 -19.27 3.11
C ALA A 58 12.30 -17.89 3.80
N LEU A 59 13.48 -17.26 3.70
CA LEU A 59 13.74 -15.94 4.26
C LEU A 59 12.84 -14.87 3.64
N HIS A 60 12.66 -14.90 2.32
CA HIS A 60 11.79 -13.99 1.59
C HIS A 60 10.31 -14.20 1.95
N ALA A 61 9.85 -15.44 2.06
CA ALA A 61 8.48 -15.76 2.46
C ALA A 61 8.18 -15.23 3.88
N GLU A 62 9.10 -15.45 4.82
CA GLU A 62 8.96 -14.93 6.18
C GLU A 62 8.94 -13.40 6.20
N GLN A 63 9.81 -12.74 5.42
CA GLN A 63 9.80 -11.29 5.33
C GLN A 63 8.50 -10.74 4.76
N MET A 64 7.92 -11.40 3.75
CA MET A 64 6.63 -11.00 3.19
C MET A 64 5.51 -11.13 4.23
N ARG A 65 5.54 -12.19 5.05
CA ARG A 65 4.60 -12.39 6.16
C ARG A 65 4.74 -11.30 7.22
N VAL A 66 5.96 -11.01 7.67
CA VAL A 66 6.26 -9.95 8.65
C VAL A 66 5.83 -8.58 8.12
N LYS A 67 6.14 -8.28 6.85
CA LYS A 67 5.71 -7.05 6.17
C LYS A 67 4.19 -6.93 6.13
N GLN A 68 3.49 -7.96 5.68
CA GLN A 68 2.03 -7.94 5.61
C GLN A 68 1.41 -7.69 6.99
N LYS A 69 1.87 -8.42 8.01
CA LYS A 69 1.42 -8.23 9.38
C LYS A 69 1.64 -6.80 9.86
N SER A 70 2.85 -6.28 9.70
CA SER A 70 3.19 -4.91 10.11
C SER A 70 2.34 -3.85 9.41
N MET A 71 2.04 -4.02 8.12
CA MET A 71 1.13 -3.12 7.40
C MET A 71 -0.30 -3.18 7.94
N LEU A 72 -0.79 -4.37 8.29
CA LEU A 72 -2.11 -4.55 8.89
C LEU A 72 -2.17 -3.91 10.29
N ASP A 73 -1.17 -4.13 11.13
CA ASP A 73 -1.09 -3.55 12.47
C ASP A 73 -1.08 -2.01 12.41
N ILE A 74 -0.31 -1.42 11.48
CA ILE A 74 -0.30 0.03 11.25
C ILE A 74 -1.66 0.54 10.78
N LYS A 75 -2.32 -0.20 9.87
CA LYS A 75 -3.66 0.15 9.37
C LYS A 75 -4.69 0.11 10.49
N GLU A 76 -4.63 -0.92 11.35
CA GLU A 76 -5.51 -1.04 12.50
C GLU A 76 -5.33 0.12 13.49
N ILE A 77 -4.09 0.50 13.81
CA ILE A 77 -3.86 1.66 14.68
C ILE A 77 -4.37 2.95 14.04
N ASN A 78 -4.20 3.15 12.73
CA ASN A 78 -4.76 4.32 12.05
C ASN A 78 -6.29 4.37 12.14
N LEU A 79 -6.97 3.22 12.01
CA LEU A 79 -8.43 3.15 12.19
C LEU A 79 -8.84 3.45 13.64
N LYS A 80 -8.08 2.99 14.64
CA LYS A 80 -8.31 3.33 16.05
C LYS A 80 -8.15 4.83 16.29
N ILE A 81 -7.10 5.46 15.76
CA ILE A 81 -6.90 6.91 15.83
C ILE A 81 -8.08 7.65 15.20
N GLN A 82 -8.49 7.26 13.98
CA GLN A 82 -9.62 7.88 13.30
C GLN A 82 -10.91 7.77 14.11
N ARG A 83 -11.22 6.59 14.67
CA ARG A 83 -12.40 6.37 15.51
C ARG A 83 -12.41 7.32 16.72
N GLU A 84 -11.28 7.47 17.40
CA GLU A 84 -11.17 8.35 18.58
C GLU A 84 -11.28 9.83 18.20
N MET A 85 -10.76 10.23 17.04
CA MET A 85 -10.87 11.60 16.53
C MET A 85 -12.29 11.97 16.10
N THR A 86 -13.09 10.98 15.67
CA THR A 86 -14.49 11.19 15.24
C THR A 86 -15.51 10.93 16.34
N ALA A 87 -15.07 10.63 17.56
CA ALA A 87 -15.98 10.45 18.70
C ALA A 87 -16.57 11.80 19.15
N ASP A 88 -17.79 11.78 19.72
CA ASP A 88 -18.47 12.99 20.21
C ASP A 88 -17.61 13.79 21.21
N ILE A 89 -16.80 13.09 22.01
CA ILE A 89 -15.80 13.68 22.90
C ILE A 89 -14.46 12.96 22.65
N PRO A 90 -13.56 13.53 21.83
CA PRO A 90 -12.28 12.92 21.53
C PRO A 90 -11.39 12.77 22.78
N ASN A 91 -10.81 11.58 22.98
CA ASN A 91 -9.89 11.33 24.08
C ASN A 91 -8.44 11.58 23.64
N GLN A 92 -7.96 12.82 23.84
CA GLN A 92 -6.61 13.23 23.42
C GLN A 92 -5.50 12.31 23.97
N LYS A 93 -5.57 11.93 25.25
CA LYS A 93 -4.55 11.07 25.87
C LYS A 93 -4.48 9.69 25.21
N ASN A 94 -5.62 9.16 24.78
CA ASN A 94 -5.68 7.89 24.06
C ASN A 94 -5.15 8.04 22.62
N ILE A 95 -5.49 9.13 21.95
CA ILE A 95 -4.97 9.47 20.62
C ILE A 95 -3.43 9.56 20.64
N ASP A 96 -2.85 10.29 21.61
CA ASP A 96 -1.39 10.43 21.74
C ASP A 96 -0.71 9.06 21.93
N LYS A 97 -1.28 8.21 22.80
CA LYS A 97 -0.80 6.83 23.01
C LYS A 97 -0.85 6.01 21.72
N LEU A 98 -1.92 6.11 20.94
CA LEU A 98 -2.06 5.40 19.66
C LEU A 98 -1.06 5.92 18.62
N ILE A 99 -0.79 7.23 18.60
CA ILE A 99 0.24 7.83 17.73
C ILE A 99 1.63 7.29 18.07
N ASP A 100 1.98 7.19 19.36
CA ASP A 100 3.25 6.61 19.82
C ASP A 100 3.37 5.14 19.44
N GLN A 101 2.29 4.36 19.61
CA GLN A 101 2.27 2.95 19.19
C GLN A 101 2.48 2.81 17.69
N ARG A 102 1.83 3.67 16.87
CA ARG A 102 2.04 3.70 15.42
C ARG A 102 3.49 4.02 15.06
N ALA A 103 4.11 4.99 15.74
CA ALA A 103 5.50 5.36 15.50
C ALA A 103 6.45 4.18 15.79
N LYS A 104 6.22 3.46 16.90
CA LYS A 104 6.97 2.23 17.24
C LYS A 104 6.83 1.14 16.19
N LEU A 105 5.60 0.88 15.72
CA LEU A 105 5.37 -0.12 14.65
C LEU A 105 6.08 0.26 13.34
N LYS A 106 6.07 1.54 12.96
CA LYS A 106 6.79 2.02 11.77
C LYS A 106 8.31 1.87 11.91
N ALA A 107 8.85 2.20 13.08
CA ALA A 107 10.28 2.04 13.35
C ALA A 107 10.67 0.55 13.31
N GLN A 108 9.85 -0.32 13.90
CA GLN A 108 10.07 -1.77 13.85
C GLN A 108 10.02 -2.29 12.41
N HIS A 109 9.04 -1.87 11.62
CA HIS A 109 8.95 -2.21 10.20
C HIS A 109 10.22 -1.85 9.42
N GLN A 110 10.76 -0.65 9.65
CA GLN A 110 12.00 -0.21 9.01
C GLN A 110 13.19 -1.05 9.46
N LYS A 111 13.26 -1.40 10.75
CA LYS A 111 14.29 -2.29 11.29
C LYS A 111 14.23 -3.68 10.65
N ASP A 112 13.04 -4.26 10.52
CA ASP A 112 12.83 -5.57 9.89
C ASP A 112 13.24 -5.54 8.41
N MET A 113 12.95 -4.45 7.70
CA MET A 113 13.40 -4.25 6.32
C MET A 113 14.92 -4.13 6.21
N LEU A 114 15.57 -3.45 7.16
CA LEU A 114 17.03 -3.32 7.19
C LEU A 114 17.69 -4.66 7.49
N ASN A 115 17.21 -5.37 8.51
CA ASN A 115 17.72 -6.69 8.88
C ASN A 115 17.63 -7.66 7.69
N PHE A 116 16.49 -7.70 7.02
CA PHE A 116 16.34 -8.51 5.81
C PHE A 116 17.35 -8.14 4.72
N ARG A 117 17.63 -6.84 4.49
CA ARG A 117 18.67 -6.44 3.52
C ARG A 117 20.08 -6.86 3.94
N LEU A 118 20.36 -6.86 5.25
CA LEU A 118 21.63 -7.35 5.79
C LEU A 118 21.74 -8.86 5.60
N ASP A 119 20.71 -9.63 5.98
CA ASP A 119 20.65 -11.08 5.75
C ASP A 119 20.84 -11.42 4.27
N MET A 120 20.18 -10.66 3.38
CA MET A 120 20.30 -10.82 1.94
C MET A 120 21.72 -10.61 1.42
N LYS A 121 22.45 -9.64 1.99
CA LYS A 121 23.83 -9.34 1.61
C LYS A 121 24.81 -10.34 2.22
N GLU A 122 24.65 -10.68 3.49
CA GLU A 122 25.57 -11.53 4.23
C GLU A 122 25.48 -13.00 3.81
N LYS A 123 24.26 -13.51 3.58
CA LYS A 123 24.04 -14.92 3.24
C LYS A 123 24.14 -15.21 1.75
N PHE A 124 23.70 -14.27 0.91
CA PHE A 124 23.56 -14.52 -0.53
C PHE A 124 24.37 -13.56 -1.41
N GLY A 125 25.07 -12.57 -0.81
CA GLY A 125 25.78 -11.54 -1.58
C GLY A 125 24.86 -10.60 -2.37
N ILE A 126 23.54 -10.65 -2.14
CA ILE A 126 22.53 -9.92 -2.91
C ILE A 126 22.35 -8.52 -2.33
N GLN A 127 22.71 -7.50 -3.09
CA GLN A 127 22.58 -6.11 -2.65
C GLN A 127 21.19 -5.54 -3.01
N MET A 128 20.30 -5.58 -2.03
CA MET A 128 18.95 -5.03 -2.13
C MET A 128 18.96 -3.51 -1.98
N GLY A 129 18.90 -2.78 -3.11
CA GLY A 129 18.73 -1.32 -3.12
C GLY A 129 20.00 -0.49 -3.39
N GLY A 130 20.93 -1.00 -4.19
CA GLY A 130 21.96 -0.17 -4.82
C GLY A 130 21.35 0.63 -5.98
N GLY A 131 21.27 1.94 -5.84
CA GLY A 131 20.93 2.82 -6.96
C GLY A 131 21.90 2.56 -8.10
N LYS A 132 21.39 2.25 -9.30
CA LYS A 132 21.99 2.85 -10.49
C LYS A 132 22.11 4.33 -10.14
N LYS A 133 23.33 4.88 -10.16
CA LYS A 133 23.53 6.33 -10.22
C LYS A 133 22.49 6.83 -11.22
N CYS A 134 21.46 7.53 -10.75
CA CYS A 134 20.70 8.40 -11.63
C CYS A 134 21.77 9.23 -12.32
N GLY A 135 21.92 9.04 -13.62
CA GLY A 135 22.86 9.80 -14.41
C GLY A 135 22.51 11.27 -14.26
N MET A 136 23.22 11.95 -13.36
CA MET A 136 23.61 13.33 -13.61
C MET A 136 24.62 13.24 -14.77
N MET A 137 24.11 13.06 -15.98
CA MET A 137 24.78 13.61 -17.16
C MET A 137 24.48 15.09 -17.12
N GLY A 138 25.53 15.86 -16.84
CA GLY A 138 25.55 17.30 -17.09
C GLY A 138 25.59 17.61 -18.57
#